data_AF-A0A249SN88-F1
#
_entry.id   AF-A0A249SN88-F1
#
_cell.length_a   1.000
_cell.length_b   1.000
_cell.length_c   1.000
_cell.angle_alpha   90.00
_cell.angle_beta   90.00
_cell.angle_gamma   90.00
#
_symmetry.space_group_name_H-M   'P 1'
#
loop_
_entity.id
_entity.type
_entity.pdbx_description
1 polymer ?
#
loop_
_entity_poly.entity_id
_entity_poly.type
_entity_poly.pdbx_seq_one_letter_code
_entity_poly.pdbx_strand_id
1 'polypeptide(L)'
;MKKLLLILSSLTVVSSTSAIVVSCSEKFEKKNIETIELFLNTILHSKEDDQNPWTSEELESELVKHKVDVENGISVNASEEIQEGTITNKQQSVVFTGNGTSKNNYKYTGSVTLIYNFGGNKPAPKKKITKQETETTIKELDYFLKTIHYKSEEIVKKTFVPNAPIPGAPAEGLVFDEIYITFNRSEALNPNITEFQIEGTVGIRQEDNKYYEFDEEVTENDKKFLCAGTITDAEVIEDDVLKESIDAIINWTEKSKFADFNDFKTKLISEQKEILQSDKVLISDDILNISIVDKPENNETKYWTNKVEVSLKPAKGYEFSQEAIKNEYNKTKLDIDVLKIQSNALKWHVLTSGNKKYIEPQFIQFNSNIAQAQKSYLFDQKITQEWSEDNIEAHQKDFVESLGIFTGNDKDKKIEEFVKSAVFKNTTSFNFGTDETQELFKVDEILFFDKEQENLDANIESILGETKTLEELVESTGAFTSSNIQNTQATSYYAVFLTSYSDGNYKVSNRTINVLLEEFPVN
;
A
#
# COMPACT_ATOMS: atom_id res chain seq x y z
N MET A 1 28.91 66.34 -23.74
CA MET A 1 29.90 65.35 -24.20
C MET A 1 29.86 64.16 -23.25
N LYS A 2 29.73 62.97 -23.84
CA LYS A 2 30.05 61.62 -23.35
C LYS A 2 29.52 61.20 -21.97
N LYS A 3 28.48 60.36 -22.06
CA LYS A 3 27.91 59.42 -21.09
C LYS A 3 28.98 58.75 -20.22
N LEU A 4 28.75 58.70 -18.90
CA LEU A 4 28.84 57.47 -18.09
C LEU A 4 28.33 57.79 -16.67
N LEU A 5 27.26 57.13 -16.26
CA LEU A 5 26.81 57.07 -14.87
C LEU A 5 26.11 55.72 -14.66
N LEU A 6 26.37 55.12 -13.49
CA LEU A 6 25.84 53.85 -12.93
C LEU A 6 26.53 52.60 -13.53
N ILE A 7 27.11 51.66 -12.76
CA ILE A 7 26.66 50.99 -11.52
C ILE A 7 27.91 50.43 -10.82
N LEU A 8 27.99 50.62 -9.50
CA LEU A 8 28.88 49.90 -8.60
C LEU A 8 28.10 48.66 -8.12
N SER A 9 28.51 47.46 -8.49
CA SER A 9 28.07 46.23 -7.82
C SER A 9 29.18 45.19 -7.83
N SER A 10 29.39 44.63 -6.65
CA SER A 10 30.40 43.67 -6.26
C SER A 10 30.45 42.40 -7.11
N LEU A 11 31.68 41.94 -7.31
CA LEU A 11 32.07 40.62 -7.79
C LEU A 11 31.35 39.54 -6.95
N THR A 12 30.42 38.80 -7.57
CA THR A 12 29.94 37.52 -7.06
C THR A 12 30.16 36.47 -8.16
N VAL A 13 30.95 35.45 -7.82
CA VAL A 13 31.08 34.24 -8.62
C VAL A 13 29.76 33.49 -8.49
N VAL A 14 28.96 33.46 -9.56
CA VAL A 14 27.81 32.56 -9.65
C VAL A 14 28.29 31.34 -10.42
N SER A 15 28.63 30.27 -9.71
CA SER A 15 28.73 28.94 -10.31
C SER A 15 27.29 28.49 -10.60
N SER A 16 26.88 28.57 -11.87
CA SER A 16 25.61 28.01 -12.33
C SER A 16 25.67 26.48 -12.24
N THR A 17 25.08 25.92 -11.20
CA THR A 17 24.60 24.54 -11.23
C THR A 17 23.35 24.51 -12.10
N SER A 18 23.44 23.84 -13.25
CA SER A 18 22.26 23.46 -14.04
C SER A 18 22.33 21.95 -14.26
N ALA A 19 22.06 21.21 -13.20
CA ALA A 19 21.52 19.86 -13.31
C ALA A 19 20.00 20.01 -13.20
N ILE A 20 19.29 19.70 -14.29
CA ILE A 20 17.85 19.52 -14.27
C ILE A 20 17.61 18.26 -13.43
N VAL A 21 17.08 18.44 -12.23
CA VAL A 21 16.42 17.39 -11.47
C VAL A 21 15.00 17.90 -11.25
N VAL A 22 14.06 17.44 -12.08
CA VAL A 22 12.64 17.49 -11.71
C VAL A 22 12.44 16.37 -10.73
N SER A 23 12.57 16.68 -9.44
CA SER A 23 12.04 15.87 -8.35
C SER A 23 10.86 16.64 -7.79
N CYS A 24 9.74 15.92 -7.65
CA CYS A 24 8.54 16.34 -6.93
C CYS A 24 8.90 17.05 -5.61
N SER A 25 8.05 18.00 -5.21
CA SER A 25 8.09 18.63 -3.90
C SER A 25 7.99 17.57 -2.80
N GLU A 26 9.13 17.17 -2.23
CA GLU A 26 9.16 16.24 -1.11
C GLU A 26 8.57 16.93 0.12
N LYS A 27 7.41 16.43 0.54
CA LYS A 27 7.02 16.47 1.95
C LYS A 27 8.01 15.52 2.64
N PHE A 28 9.04 16.05 3.32
CA PHE A 28 10.00 15.21 4.04
C PHE A 28 9.24 14.33 5.04
N GLU A 29 9.13 13.04 4.75
CA GLU A 29 8.76 12.05 5.77
C GLU A 29 9.82 12.09 6.86
N LYS A 30 9.39 12.36 8.10
CA LYS A 30 10.30 12.41 9.25
C LYS A 30 10.77 11.00 9.55
N LYS A 31 12.06 10.82 9.77
CA LYS A 31 12.66 9.49 10.03
C LYS A 31 12.68 9.19 11.52
N ASN A 32 12.50 7.94 11.93
CA ASN A 32 12.75 7.56 13.31
C ASN A 32 14.24 7.75 13.64
N ILE A 33 14.57 8.32 14.80
CA ILE A 33 15.95 8.58 15.25
C ILE A 33 16.78 7.31 15.40
N GLU A 34 16.15 6.16 15.61
CA GLU A 34 16.83 4.85 15.59
C GLU A 34 17.50 4.57 14.24
N THR A 35 16.99 5.12 13.13
CA THR A 35 17.62 4.98 11.80
C THR A 35 19.00 5.65 11.69
N ILE A 36 19.36 6.51 12.65
CA ILE A 36 20.68 7.14 12.75
C ILE A 36 21.45 6.71 14.00
N GLU A 37 21.07 5.61 14.64
CA GLU A 37 21.70 5.08 15.85
C GLU A 37 23.23 5.00 15.72
N LEU A 38 23.73 4.51 14.58
CA LEU A 38 25.16 4.39 14.30
C LEU A 38 25.88 5.75 14.25
N PHE A 39 25.22 6.78 13.71
CA PHE A 39 25.77 8.14 13.65
C PHE A 39 25.78 8.80 15.03
N LEU A 40 24.72 8.62 15.81
CA LEU A 40 24.65 9.07 17.21
C LEU A 40 25.74 8.39 18.06
N ASN A 41 25.97 7.10 17.84
CA ASN A 41 27.04 6.36 18.50
C ASN A 41 28.44 6.87 18.11
N THR A 42 28.61 7.31 16.86
CA THR A 42 29.84 7.93 16.38
C THR A 42 30.11 9.27 17.08
N ILE A 43 29.07 10.10 17.25
CA ILE A 43 29.18 11.39 17.94
C ILE A 43 29.46 11.18 19.44
N LEU A 44 28.84 10.17 20.06
CA LEU A 44 29.16 9.80 21.44
C LEU A 44 30.65 9.50 21.62
N HIS A 45 31.25 8.75 20.69
CA HIS A 45 32.66 8.34 20.76
C HIS A 45 33.62 9.34 20.10
N SER A 46 33.14 10.49 19.61
CA SER A 46 33.99 11.57 19.09
C SER A 46 34.41 12.57 20.17
N LYS A 47 34.05 12.36 21.44
CA LYS A 47 34.47 13.22 22.55
C LYS A 47 35.99 13.24 22.65
N GLU A 48 36.60 14.43 22.56
CA GLU A 48 38.06 14.57 22.69
C GLU A 48 38.54 14.26 24.11
N ASP A 49 37.72 14.56 25.12
CA ASP A 49 37.93 14.19 26.51
C ASP A 49 37.19 12.89 26.84
N ASP A 50 37.86 11.76 26.63
CA ASP A 50 37.34 10.42 26.90
C ASP A 50 37.43 10.02 28.38
N GLN A 51 37.91 10.90 29.27
CA GLN A 51 38.01 10.62 30.71
C GLN A 51 36.74 11.02 31.47
N ASN A 52 35.90 11.84 30.86
CA ASN A 52 34.68 12.38 31.44
C ASN A 52 33.42 11.99 30.63
N PRO A 53 32.26 11.79 31.30
CA PRO A 53 31.00 11.49 30.63
C PRO A 53 30.48 12.70 29.84
N TRP A 54 29.51 12.49 28.96
CA TRP A 54 28.76 13.59 28.33
C TRP A 54 27.79 14.24 29.29
N THR A 55 27.66 15.57 29.22
CA THR A 55 26.46 16.25 29.69
C THR A 55 25.44 16.35 28.55
N SER A 56 24.15 16.46 28.86
CA SER A 56 23.11 16.62 27.84
C SER A 56 23.36 17.84 26.95
N GLU A 57 23.70 18.99 27.54
CA GLU A 57 23.92 20.25 26.81
C GLU A 57 25.14 20.18 25.87
N GLU A 58 26.22 19.51 26.30
CA GLU A 58 27.41 19.31 25.45
C GLU A 58 27.07 18.48 24.22
N LEU A 59 26.33 17.39 24.41
CA LEU A 59 26.02 16.47 23.34
C LEU A 59 24.97 17.03 22.37
N GLU A 60 23.98 17.77 22.87
CA GLU A 60 23.04 18.53 22.02
C GLU A 60 23.77 19.55 21.15
N SER A 61 24.73 20.28 21.72
CA SER A 61 25.56 21.24 20.98
C SER A 61 26.40 20.55 19.90
N GLU A 62 26.95 19.37 20.21
CA GLU A 62 27.75 18.59 19.26
C GLU A 62 26.88 18.04 18.12
N LEU A 63 25.65 17.63 18.40
CA LEU A 63 24.69 17.21 17.36
C LEU A 63 24.37 18.33 16.37
N VAL A 64 24.17 19.56 16.86
CA VAL A 64 23.94 20.75 16.02
C VAL A 64 25.17 21.08 15.19
N LYS A 65 26.37 21.01 15.79
CA LYS A 65 27.65 21.23 15.11
C LYS A 65 27.88 20.22 13.98
N HIS A 66 27.52 18.96 14.20
CA HIS A 66 27.53 17.90 13.18
C HIS A 66 26.36 17.98 12.17
N LYS A 67 25.50 18.99 12.28
CA LYS A 67 24.33 19.23 11.41
C LYS A 67 23.36 18.04 11.36
N VAL A 68 23.34 17.23 12.43
CA VAL A 68 22.39 16.11 12.59
C VAL A 68 20.99 16.68 12.45
N ASP A 69 20.68 17.71 13.25
CA ASP A 69 19.49 18.54 13.13
C ASP A 69 19.82 20.00 13.53
N VAL A 70 18.83 20.88 13.46
CA VAL A 70 18.93 22.25 14.00
C VAL A 70 18.77 22.25 15.52
N GLU A 71 19.03 23.40 16.15
CA GLU A 71 18.82 23.59 17.60
C GLU A 71 17.40 23.18 18.03
N ASN A 72 17.30 22.44 19.13
CA ASN A 72 16.09 21.77 19.65
C ASN A 72 15.50 20.64 18.78
N GLY A 73 16.15 20.27 17.66
CA GLY A 73 15.67 19.18 16.80
C GLY A 73 15.80 17.79 17.43
N ILE A 74 16.83 17.59 18.27
CA ILE A 74 17.05 16.38 19.06
C ILE A 74 17.30 16.81 20.51
N SER A 75 16.64 16.15 21.46
CA SER A 75 16.91 16.29 22.89
C SER A 75 17.68 15.09 23.42
N VAL A 76 18.62 15.34 24.33
CA VAL A 76 19.51 14.34 24.92
C VAL A 76 19.27 14.23 26.42
N ASN A 77 19.17 13.01 26.92
CA ASN A 77 19.24 12.70 28.35
C ASN A 77 20.45 11.79 28.61
N ALA A 78 21.56 12.39 29.03
CA ALA A 78 22.75 11.66 29.44
C ALA A 78 22.67 11.34 30.94
N SER A 79 22.75 10.05 31.29
CA SER A 79 22.66 9.59 32.68
C SER A 79 23.78 10.18 33.55
N GLU A 80 23.42 10.69 34.73
CA GLU A 80 24.39 11.09 35.77
C GLU A 80 25.02 9.88 36.47
N GLU A 81 24.34 8.73 36.43
CA GLU A 81 24.83 7.47 36.99
C GLU A 81 25.81 6.82 36.00
N ILE A 82 27.06 6.67 36.44
CA ILE A 82 28.15 6.03 35.69
C ILE A 82 28.42 4.65 36.27
N GLN A 83 28.38 3.63 35.42
CA GLN A 83 28.63 2.23 35.80
C GLN A 83 30.04 1.79 35.39
N GLU A 84 30.53 0.71 35.98
CA GLU A 84 31.78 0.07 35.53
C GLU A 84 31.55 -0.58 34.14
N GLY A 85 32.45 -0.30 33.19
CA GLY A 85 32.36 -0.83 31.82
C GLY A 85 33.03 -2.22 31.68
N THR A 86 32.62 -2.97 30.66
CA THR A 86 33.18 -4.31 30.34
C THR A 86 34.46 -4.26 29.48
N ILE A 87 34.72 -3.15 28.79
CA ILE A 87 35.86 -2.96 27.86
C ILE A 87 36.69 -1.72 28.21
N THR A 88 36.04 -0.64 28.66
CA THR A 88 36.65 0.58 29.20
C THR A 88 36.35 0.68 30.71
N ASN A 89 37.01 1.60 31.42
CA ASN A 89 36.86 1.69 32.87
C ASN A 89 35.48 2.19 33.33
N LYS A 90 34.66 2.79 32.44
CA LYS A 90 33.36 3.40 32.77
C LYS A 90 32.38 3.34 31.59
N GLN A 91 31.07 3.25 31.89
CA GLN A 91 29.98 3.33 30.92
C GLN A 91 28.87 4.32 31.36
N GLN A 92 28.25 5.00 30.40
CA GLN A 92 27.15 5.95 30.56
C GLN A 92 26.00 5.59 29.61
N SER A 93 24.76 5.59 30.10
CA SER A 93 23.57 5.47 29.25
C SER A 93 23.12 6.84 28.74
N VAL A 94 22.83 6.96 27.45
CA VAL A 94 22.41 8.20 26.81
C VAL A 94 21.16 7.96 25.96
N VAL A 95 20.09 8.72 26.22
CA VAL A 95 18.84 8.66 25.44
C VAL A 95 18.78 9.85 24.50
N PHE A 96 18.58 9.58 23.21
CA PHE A 96 18.32 10.60 22.19
C PHE A 96 16.84 10.58 21.83
N THR A 97 16.22 11.76 21.73
CA THR A 97 14.81 11.91 21.35
C THR A 97 14.68 12.89 20.19
N GLY A 98 14.13 12.44 19.06
CA GLY A 98 13.83 13.29 17.92
C GLY A 98 12.53 14.07 18.13
N ASN A 99 12.58 15.41 18.03
CA ASN A 99 11.45 16.30 18.31
C ASN A 99 10.60 16.64 17.08
N GLY A 100 10.78 15.90 15.98
CA GLY A 100 10.05 16.05 14.72
C GLY A 100 8.54 15.93 14.90
N THR A 101 7.81 16.88 14.33
CA THR A 101 6.36 16.80 14.19
C THR A 101 5.96 17.25 12.78
N SER A 102 4.71 17.02 12.39
CA SER A 102 4.15 17.56 11.14
C SER A 102 4.13 19.09 11.09
N LYS A 103 4.39 19.77 12.22
CA LYS A 103 4.32 21.23 12.37
C LYS A 103 5.69 21.91 12.38
N ASN A 104 6.79 21.15 12.35
CA ASN A 104 8.15 21.70 12.41
C ASN A 104 9.07 21.12 11.34
N ASN A 105 10.24 21.74 11.19
CA ASN A 105 11.23 21.36 10.18
C ASN A 105 12.31 20.40 10.71
N TYR A 106 12.16 19.87 11.93
CA TYR A 106 13.11 18.91 12.51
C TYR A 106 13.02 17.58 11.79
N LYS A 107 14.13 16.87 11.67
CA LYS A 107 14.28 15.72 10.76
C LYS A 107 13.84 14.40 11.38
N TYR A 108 13.99 14.24 12.69
CA TYR A 108 13.85 12.94 13.37
C TYR A 108 12.72 12.89 14.39
N THR A 109 12.11 11.72 14.56
CA THR A 109 11.08 11.40 15.58
C THR A 109 11.47 10.17 16.39
N GLY A 110 10.78 9.88 17.50
CA GLY A 110 11.05 8.70 18.32
C GLY A 110 12.26 8.86 19.25
N SER A 111 12.72 7.76 19.86
CA SER A 111 13.87 7.76 20.76
C SER A 111 14.74 6.51 20.60
N VAL A 112 16.04 6.64 20.91
CA VAL A 112 17.02 5.54 20.94
C VAL A 112 17.93 5.69 22.16
N THR A 113 18.26 4.58 22.81
CA THR A 113 19.16 4.55 23.99
C THR A 113 20.47 3.90 23.61
N LEU A 114 21.58 4.61 23.85
CA LEU A 114 22.93 4.18 23.54
C LEU A 114 23.80 4.10 24.78
N ILE A 115 24.71 3.13 24.80
CA ILE A 115 25.71 2.97 25.85
C ILE A 115 27.04 3.56 25.38
N TYR A 116 27.48 4.61 26.04
CA TYR A 116 28.76 5.27 25.83
C TYR A 116 29.80 4.70 26.78
N ASN A 117 30.84 4.06 26.23
CA ASN A 117 31.95 3.49 26.99
C ASN A 117 33.14 4.45 26.93
N PHE A 118 33.69 4.86 28.08
CA PHE A 118 34.74 5.88 28.16
C PHE A 118 35.85 5.52 29.18
N GLY A 119 37.02 6.14 29.01
CA GLY A 119 38.22 5.95 29.81
C GLY A 119 39.26 5.03 29.16
N GLY A 120 40.15 5.60 28.33
CA GLY A 120 41.44 5.01 27.93
C GLY A 120 41.62 4.82 26.42
N ASN A 121 42.47 5.67 25.82
CA ASN A 121 42.95 5.71 24.43
C ASN A 121 42.71 4.46 23.57
N LYS A 122 41.63 4.48 22.78
CA LYS A 122 41.53 3.80 21.49
C LYS A 122 40.79 4.69 20.48
N PRO A 123 41.23 4.80 19.22
CA PRO A 123 40.38 5.33 18.16
C PRO A 123 39.14 4.43 18.02
N ALA A 124 38.00 5.03 17.65
CA ALA A 124 36.79 4.27 17.33
C ALA A 124 37.11 3.15 16.31
N PRO A 125 36.62 1.92 16.50
CA PRO A 125 36.80 0.86 15.51
C PRO A 125 36.15 1.30 14.20
N LYS A 126 36.82 1.08 13.07
CA LYS A 126 36.25 1.37 11.76
C LYS A 126 35.02 0.50 11.53
N LYS A 127 34.00 1.04 10.86
CA LYS A 127 32.86 0.25 10.41
C LYS A 127 33.35 -0.73 9.36
N LYS A 128 33.10 -2.02 9.61
CA LYS A 128 33.38 -3.09 8.66
C LYS A 128 32.26 -3.15 7.63
N ILE A 129 32.62 -2.97 6.36
CA ILE A 129 31.72 -3.23 5.23
C ILE A 129 31.73 -4.73 4.98
N THR A 130 30.58 -5.36 5.16
CA THR A 130 30.40 -6.80 5.06
C THR A 130 30.32 -7.26 3.60
N LYS A 131 30.45 -8.58 3.40
CA LYS A 131 30.24 -9.18 2.09
C LYS A 131 28.82 -8.96 1.58
N GLN A 132 27.82 -9.11 2.45
CA GLN A 132 26.40 -8.93 2.11
C GLN A 132 26.09 -7.49 1.65
N GLU A 133 26.65 -6.47 2.32
CA GLU A 133 26.48 -5.06 1.94
C GLU A 133 27.10 -4.78 0.56
N THR A 134 28.25 -5.37 0.27
CA THR A 134 28.93 -5.27 -1.02
C THR A 134 28.09 -5.92 -2.13
N GLU A 135 27.60 -7.14 -1.92
CA GLU A 135 26.75 -7.87 -2.87
C GLU A 135 25.42 -7.15 -3.13
N THR A 136 24.77 -6.64 -2.06
CA THR A 136 23.50 -5.91 -2.16
C THR A 136 23.68 -4.64 -2.96
N THR A 137 24.74 -3.87 -2.70
CA THR A 137 25.08 -2.65 -3.44
C THR A 137 25.25 -2.91 -4.94
N ILE A 138 25.96 -3.98 -5.31
CA ILE A 138 26.17 -4.35 -6.72
C ILE A 138 24.86 -4.79 -7.38
N LYS A 139 24.02 -5.55 -6.67
CA LYS A 139 22.71 -5.99 -7.15
C LYS A 139 21.76 -4.81 -7.37
N GLU A 140 21.76 -3.85 -6.47
CA GLU A 140 20.96 -2.64 -6.56
C GLU A 140 21.41 -1.72 -7.69
N LEU A 141 22.73 -1.62 -7.92
CA LEU A 141 23.29 -0.94 -9.09
C LEU A 141 22.80 -1.59 -10.40
N ASP A 142 22.85 -2.92 -10.50
CA ASP A 142 22.35 -3.66 -11.67
C ASP A 142 20.84 -3.43 -11.88
N TYR A 143 20.04 -3.50 -10.82
CA TYR A 143 18.61 -3.21 -10.87
C TYR A 143 18.34 -1.76 -11.31
N PHE A 144 19.06 -0.80 -10.75
CA PHE A 144 18.96 0.61 -11.12
C PHE A 144 19.25 0.80 -12.62
N LEU A 145 20.35 0.24 -13.13
CA LEU A 145 20.72 0.37 -14.54
C LEU A 145 19.75 -0.32 -15.52
N LYS A 146 19.01 -1.33 -15.07
CA LYS A 146 17.94 -1.97 -15.84
C LYS A 146 16.64 -1.16 -15.88
N THR A 147 16.42 -0.30 -14.90
CA THR A 147 15.18 0.49 -14.77
C THR A 147 15.30 1.92 -15.29
N ILE A 148 16.52 2.45 -15.44
CA ILE A 148 16.76 3.80 -15.95
C ILE A 148 17.47 3.81 -17.31
N HIS A 149 17.27 4.90 -18.05
CA HIS A 149 17.94 5.13 -19.34
C HIS A 149 18.71 6.45 -19.31
N TYR A 150 19.91 6.45 -19.89
CA TYR A 150 20.75 7.65 -20.00
C TYR A 150 20.50 8.38 -21.33
N LYS A 151 20.56 9.71 -21.33
CA LYS A 151 20.31 10.49 -22.56
C LYS A 151 21.51 10.56 -23.51
N SER A 152 22.72 10.26 -23.05
CA SER A 152 23.91 10.26 -23.90
C SER A 152 25.09 9.51 -23.28
N GLU A 153 26.04 9.10 -24.13
CA GLU A 153 27.35 8.58 -23.69
C GLU A 153 28.09 9.58 -22.78
N GLU A 154 27.90 10.88 -22.99
CA GLU A 154 28.54 11.93 -22.17
C GLU A 154 28.02 11.91 -20.72
N ILE A 155 26.72 11.73 -20.53
CA ILE A 155 26.14 11.63 -19.19
C ILE A 155 26.63 10.35 -18.51
N VAL A 156 26.62 9.20 -19.21
CA VAL A 156 27.16 7.94 -18.68
C VAL A 156 28.61 8.13 -18.20
N LYS A 157 29.48 8.71 -19.02
CA LYS A 157 30.90 8.98 -18.67
C LYS A 157 31.05 9.94 -17.49
N LYS A 158 30.11 10.86 -17.27
CA LYS A 158 30.12 11.79 -16.13
C LYS A 158 29.58 11.17 -14.84
N THR A 159 28.62 10.25 -14.95
CA THR A 159 28.02 9.56 -13.81
C THR A 159 28.93 8.49 -13.25
N PHE A 160 29.58 7.71 -14.12
CA PHE A 160 30.38 6.55 -13.76
C PHE A 160 31.86 6.90 -13.77
N VAL A 161 32.33 7.50 -12.67
CA VAL A 161 33.74 7.88 -12.47
C VAL A 161 34.26 7.35 -11.13
N PRO A 162 35.57 7.12 -10.98
CA PRO A 162 36.16 6.76 -9.69
C PRO A 162 35.80 7.75 -8.58
N ASN A 163 35.63 7.24 -7.37
CA ASN A 163 35.18 7.93 -6.15
C ASN A 163 33.75 8.51 -6.20
N ALA A 164 33.00 8.33 -7.29
CA ALA A 164 31.60 8.76 -7.31
C ALA A 164 30.72 7.83 -6.45
N PRO A 165 29.63 8.37 -5.87
CA PRO A 165 28.61 7.54 -5.22
C PRO A 165 28.00 6.53 -6.20
N ILE A 166 27.74 5.32 -5.70
CA ILE A 166 27.06 4.28 -6.46
C ILE A 166 25.53 4.57 -6.43
N PRO A 167 24.83 4.61 -7.56
CA PRO A 167 23.37 4.75 -7.57
C PRO A 167 22.68 3.44 -7.16
N GLY A 168 21.43 3.52 -6.67
CA GLY A 168 20.64 2.34 -6.29
C GLY A 168 20.44 2.11 -4.80
N ALA A 169 20.84 3.05 -3.93
CA ALA A 169 20.83 2.95 -2.46
C ALA A 169 21.99 2.12 -1.86
N PRO A 170 23.25 2.45 -2.22
CA PRO A 170 24.40 1.66 -1.82
C PRO A 170 24.61 1.65 -0.29
N ALA A 171 25.31 0.64 0.18
CA ALA A 171 25.81 0.63 1.55
C ALA A 171 26.72 1.85 1.79
N GLU A 172 26.58 2.45 2.98
CA GLU A 172 27.32 3.63 3.38
C GLU A 172 28.84 3.39 3.36
N GLY A 173 29.59 4.31 2.76
CA GLY A 173 31.05 4.23 2.63
C GLY A 173 31.53 3.61 1.32
N LEU A 174 30.65 2.97 0.53
CA LEU A 174 31.01 2.43 -0.79
C LEU A 174 30.92 3.47 -1.91
N VAL A 175 31.95 3.46 -2.76
CA VAL A 175 32.06 4.24 -3.99
C VAL A 175 32.61 3.36 -5.11
N PHE A 176 32.54 3.84 -6.35
CA PHE A 176 33.32 3.25 -7.42
C PHE A 176 34.82 3.46 -7.15
N ASP A 177 35.61 2.39 -7.18
CA ASP A 177 37.07 2.47 -7.06
C ASP A 177 37.71 2.46 -8.45
N GLU A 178 37.59 1.34 -9.16
CA GLU A 178 37.91 1.26 -10.59
C GLU A 178 36.62 1.22 -11.41
N ILE A 179 36.63 1.87 -12.58
CA ILE A 179 35.49 1.83 -13.51
C ILE A 179 35.95 1.92 -14.97
N TYR A 180 35.38 1.03 -15.78
CA TYR A 180 35.60 0.90 -17.21
C TYR A 180 34.25 0.84 -17.90
N ILE A 181 34.09 1.63 -18.96
CA ILE A 181 32.82 1.77 -19.68
C ILE A 181 33.02 1.36 -21.12
N THR A 182 32.24 0.40 -21.58
CA THR A 182 32.21 -0.05 -22.98
C THR A 182 30.85 0.24 -23.59
N PHE A 183 30.82 0.89 -24.75
CA PHE A 183 29.59 1.19 -25.49
C PHE A 183 29.43 0.20 -26.64
N ASN A 184 28.32 -0.53 -26.64
CA ASN A 184 27.94 -1.46 -27.68
C ASN A 184 26.87 -0.79 -28.53
N ARG A 185 27.27 -0.28 -29.70
CA ARG A 185 26.33 0.29 -30.66
C ARG A 185 25.62 -0.85 -31.39
N SER A 186 24.32 -0.96 -31.17
CA SER A 186 23.47 -1.77 -32.04
C SER A 186 23.03 -0.92 -33.21
N GLU A 187 23.48 -1.25 -34.41
CA GLU A 187 22.86 -0.71 -35.62
C GLU A 187 21.50 -1.42 -35.80
N ALA A 188 20.41 -0.65 -35.95
CA ALA A 188 19.05 -1.09 -36.29
C ALA A 188 18.04 -1.40 -35.15
N LEU A 189 17.93 -0.55 -34.13
CA LEU A 189 16.71 -0.49 -33.29
C LEU A 189 16.10 0.91 -33.36
N ASN A 190 14.77 0.99 -33.46
CA ASN A 190 14.03 2.24 -33.37
C ASN A 190 13.14 2.15 -32.11
N PRO A 191 13.31 3.03 -31.12
CA PRO A 191 14.31 4.11 -31.05
C PRO A 191 15.74 3.57 -30.93
N ASN A 192 16.74 4.40 -31.30
CA ASN A 192 18.15 4.03 -31.25
C ASN A 192 18.59 3.77 -29.79
N ILE A 193 18.61 2.50 -29.39
CA ILE A 193 19.13 2.07 -28.09
C ILE A 193 20.62 1.75 -28.25
N THR A 194 21.47 2.44 -27.52
CA THR A 194 22.88 2.05 -27.35
C THR A 194 23.03 1.38 -26.00
N GLU A 195 23.46 0.11 -25.99
CA GLU A 195 23.77 -0.58 -24.74
C GLU A 195 25.17 -0.18 -24.27
N PHE A 196 25.38 -0.09 -22.97
CA PHE A 196 26.71 0.06 -22.41
C PHE A 196 26.91 -0.91 -21.25
N GLN A 197 28.15 -1.33 -21.06
CA GLN A 197 28.58 -2.12 -19.93
C GLN A 197 29.50 -1.28 -19.06
N ILE A 198 29.31 -1.39 -17.74
CA ILE A 198 30.26 -0.90 -16.75
C ILE A 198 30.88 -2.09 -16.04
N GLU A 199 32.20 -2.11 -15.99
CA GLU A 199 33.01 -3.09 -15.28
C GLU A 199 33.92 -2.34 -14.30
N GLY A 200 34.15 -2.90 -13.12
CA GLY A 200 35.01 -2.24 -12.16
C GLY A 200 35.02 -2.90 -10.79
N THR A 201 35.49 -2.15 -9.81
CA THR A 201 35.51 -2.54 -8.40
C THR A 201 34.82 -1.47 -7.55
N VAL A 202 34.18 -1.91 -6.47
CA VAL A 202 33.75 -1.01 -5.40
C VAL A 202 34.85 -0.88 -4.35
N GLY A 203 34.97 0.31 -3.77
CA GLY A 203 35.95 0.60 -2.74
C GLY A 203 35.42 1.58 -1.72
N ILE A 204 36.32 1.98 -0.82
CA ILE A 204 36.05 2.98 0.20
C ILE A 204 36.68 4.28 -0.27
N ARG A 205 35.94 5.38 -0.17
CA ARG A 205 36.47 6.68 -0.55
C ARG A 205 37.68 7.01 0.32
N GLN A 206 38.75 7.51 -0.30
CA GLN A 206 40.03 7.72 0.40
C GLN A 206 39.93 8.57 1.68
N GLU A 207 39.07 9.58 1.67
CA GLU A 207 38.79 10.47 2.82
C GLU A 207 38.03 9.78 3.97
N ASP A 208 37.39 8.65 3.67
CA ASP A 208 36.56 7.86 4.57
C ASP A 208 37.29 6.60 5.12
N ASN A 209 38.53 6.34 4.69
CA ASN A 209 39.36 5.21 5.16
C ASN A 209 39.67 5.21 6.66
N LYS A 210 39.46 6.35 7.34
CA LYS A 210 39.54 6.48 8.80
C LYS A 210 38.27 6.02 9.51
N TYR A 211 37.17 5.87 8.79
CA TYR A 211 35.85 5.52 9.31
C TYR A 211 35.40 4.13 8.85
N TYR A 212 35.81 3.68 7.67
CA TYR A 212 35.41 2.40 7.10
C TYR A 212 36.62 1.53 6.75
N GLU A 213 36.43 0.23 6.85
CA GLU A 213 37.28 -0.79 6.26
C GLU A 213 36.42 -1.96 5.77
N PHE A 214 36.94 -2.76 4.84
CA PHE A 214 36.26 -4.00 4.48
C PHE A 214 36.46 -5.04 5.58
N ASP A 215 35.44 -5.85 5.84
CA ASP A 215 35.61 -7.02 6.70
C ASP A 215 36.62 -8.00 6.07
N GLU A 216 37.29 -8.81 6.90
CA GLU A 216 38.32 -9.76 6.49
C GLU A 216 37.79 -10.84 5.52
N GLU A 217 36.47 -11.08 5.53
CA GLU A 217 35.77 -12.00 4.63
C GLU A 217 35.55 -11.45 3.22
N VAL A 218 35.67 -10.12 3.01
CA VAL A 218 35.46 -9.50 1.70
C VAL A 218 36.72 -9.62 0.85
N THR A 219 36.64 -10.43 -0.20
CA THR A 219 37.75 -10.63 -1.14
C THR A 219 37.73 -9.60 -2.27
N GLU A 220 38.86 -9.47 -2.98
CA GLU A 220 38.93 -8.63 -4.19
C GLU A 220 37.95 -9.06 -5.29
N ASN A 221 37.50 -10.31 -5.29
CA ASN A 221 36.48 -10.76 -6.24
C ASN A 221 35.08 -10.33 -5.84
N ASP A 222 34.78 -10.24 -4.54
CA ASP A 222 33.46 -9.79 -4.05
C ASP A 222 33.23 -8.30 -4.36
N LYS A 223 34.31 -7.53 -4.55
CA LYS A 223 34.27 -6.10 -4.91
C LYS A 223 34.00 -5.85 -6.39
N LYS A 224 34.15 -6.86 -7.25
CA LYS A 224 34.03 -6.68 -8.71
C LYS A 224 32.57 -6.65 -9.13
N PHE A 225 32.25 -5.79 -10.09
CA PHE A 225 30.95 -5.74 -10.72
C PHE A 225 31.05 -5.72 -12.24
N LEU A 226 30.01 -6.24 -12.88
CA LEU A 226 29.74 -6.10 -14.31
C LEU A 226 28.25 -5.87 -14.46
N CYS A 227 27.87 -4.65 -14.81
CA CYS A 227 26.47 -4.27 -14.99
C CYS A 227 26.25 -3.68 -16.37
N ALA A 228 25.02 -3.79 -16.88
CA ALA A 228 24.64 -3.25 -18.18
C ALA A 228 23.56 -2.18 -18.03
N GLY A 229 23.72 -1.09 -18.76
CA GLY A 229 22.75 -0.02 -18.85
C GLY A 229 22.44 0.32 -20.30
N THR A 230 21.53 1.28 -20.49
CA THR A 230 21.10 1.70 -21.83
C THR A 230 21.12 3.22 -21.96
N ILE A 231 21.56 3.67 -23.13
CA ILE A 231 21.43 5.04 -23.60
C ILE A 231 20.31 5.05 -24.64
N THR A 232 19.38 5.97 -24.48
CA THR A 232 18.28 6.18 -25.41
C THR A 232 18.17 7.67 -25.68
N ASP A 233 18.19 8.07 -26.95
CA ASP A 233 17.59 9.34 -27.33
C ASP A 233 16.08 9.09 -27.34
N ALA A 234 15.46 9.27 -26.17
CA ALA A 234 14.11 8.80 -25.94
C ALA A 234 13.14 9.55 -26.86
N GLU A 235 12.37 8.82 -27.65
CA GLU A 235 11.34 9.43 -28.48
C GLU A 235 10.22 9.91 -27.56
N VAL A 236 9.92 11.21 -27.64
CA VAL A 236 8.82 11.81 -26.88
C VAL A 236 7.51 11.28 -27.45
N ILE A 237 6.71 10.64 -26.61
CA ILE A 237 5.38 10.15 -26.97
C ILE A 237 4.46 11.36 -27.17
N GLU A 238 3.84 11.43 -28.34
CA GLU A 238 2.85 12.45 -28.67
C GLU A 238 1.59 12.29 -27.79
N ASP A 239 1.00 13.40 -27.38
CA ASP A 239 -0.19 13.40 -26.50
C ASP A 239 -1.38 12.64 -27.13
N ASP A 240 -1.50 12.64 -28.46
CA ASP A 240 -2.53 11.89 -29.18
C ASP A 240 -2.39 10.38 -28.97
N VAL A 241 -1.17 9.84 -28.88
CA VAL A 241 -0.92 8.41 -28.60
C VAL A 241 -1.36 8.05 -27.18
N LEU A 242 -1.15 8.94 -26.20
CA LEU A 242 -1.64 8.75 -24.83
C LEU A 242 -3.17 8.75 -24.78
N LYS A 243 -3.79 9.69 -25.50
CA LYS A 243 -5.25 9.77 -25.59
C LYS A 243 -5.85 8.53 -26.23
N GLU A 244 -5.31 8.09 -27.37
CA GLU A 244 -5.73 6.84 -28.04
C GLU A 244 -5.58 5.63 -27.13
N SER A 245 -4.48 5.55 -26.36
CA SER A 245 -4.24 4.48 -25.39
C SER A 245 -5.30 4.46 -24.27
N ILE A 246 -5.65 5.64 -23.74
CA ILE A 246 -6.70 5.78 -22.72
C ILE A 246 -8.06 5.41 -23.29
N ASP A 247 -8.41 5.92 -24.47
CA ASP A 247 -9.67 5.64 -25.15
C ASP A 247 -9.79 4.13 -25.44
N ALA A 248 -8.70 3.46 -25.79
CA ALA A 248 -8.67 2.02 -26.00
C ALA A 248 -8.93 1.23 -24.71
N ILE A 249 -8.32 1.63 -23.58
CA ILE A 249 -8.61 1.03 -22.26
C ILE A 249 -10.09 1.20 -21.92
N ILE A 250 -10.63 2.42 -22.04
CA ILE A 250 -12.04 2.71 -21.74
C ILE A 250 -12.95 1.81 -22.59
N ASN A 251 -12.75 1.79 -23.92
CA ASN A 251 -13.54 0.98 -24.84
C ASN A 251 -13.45 -0.53 -24.53
N TRP A 252 -12.28 -1.03 -24.12
CA TRP A 252 -12.10 -2.43 -23.71
C TRP A 252 -12.87 -2.72 -22.41
N THR A 253 -12.80 -1.82 -21.43
CA THR A 253 -13.51 -1.99 -20.14
C THR A 253 -15.03 -1.96 -20.28
N GLU A 254 -15.59 -1.10 -21.13
CA GLU A 254 -17.04 -1.00 -21.36
C GLU A 254 -17.63 -2.29 -21.94
N LYS A 255 -16.85 -3.01 -22.76
CA LYS A 255 -17.24 -4.28 -23.41
C LYS A 255 -16.96 -5.50 -22.56
N SER A 256 -16.22 -5.34 -21.48
CA SER A 256 -15.74 -6.44 -20.65
C SER A 256 -16.53 -6.52 -19.35
N LYS A 257 -16.49 -7.71 -18.75
CA LYS A 257 -16.98 -7.98 -17.40
C LYS A 257 -15.91 -8.76 -16.66
N PHE A 258 -15.79 -8.50 -15.37
CA PHE A 258 -14.71 -9.06 -14.57
C PHE A 258 -15.28 -9.81 -13.37
N ALA A 259 -14.59 -10.87 -12.96
CA ALA A 259 -14.97 -11.60 -11.77
C ALA A 259 -14.86 -10.73 -10.50
N ASP A 260 -13.79 -9.92 -10.44
CA ASP A 260 -13.49 -8.95 -9.39
C ASP A 260 -12.39 -7.97 -9.87
N PHE A 261 -11.90 -7.11 -8.97
CA PHE A 261 -10.84 -6.15 -9.28
C PHE A 261 -9.51 -6.81 -9.65
N ASN A 262 -9.17 -7.96 -9.05
CA ASN A 262 -7.90 -8.65 -9.34
C ASN A 262 -7.96 -9.31 -10.72
N ASP A 263 -9.10 -9.87 -11.11
CA ASP A 263 -9.33 -10.36 -12.47
C ASP A 263 -9.16 -9.23 -13.51
N PHE A 264 -9.77 -8.06 -13.27
CA PHE A 264 -9.56 -6.88 -14.10
C PHE A 264 -8.09 -6.51 -14.21
N LYS A 265 -7.38 -6.37 -13.08
CA LYS A 265 -5.95 -6.00 -13.06
C LYS A 265 -5.12 -7.01 -13.85
N THR A 266 -5.38 -8.30 -13.65
CA THR A 266 -4.63 -9.38 -14.29
C THR A 266 -4.82 -9.33 -15.81
N LYS A 267 -6.08 -9.29 -16.26
CA LYS A 267 -6.42 -9.22 -17.70
C LYS A 267 -5.86 -7.97 -18.36
N LEU A 268 -6.03 -6.81 -17.72
CA LEU A 268 -5.54 -5.53 -18.23
C LEU A 268 -4.02 -5.59 -18.49
N ILE A 269 -3.25 -6.15 -17.56
CA ILE A 269 -1.79 -6.27 -17.70
C ILE A 269 -1.41 -7.35 -18.73
N SER A 270 -2.06 -8.52 -18.72
CA SER A 270 -1.72 -9.63 -19.62
C SER A 270 -2.09 -9.35 -21.08
N GLU A 271 -3.18 -8.63 -21.32
CA GLU A 271 -3.72 -8.33 -22.65
C GLU A 271 -3.30 -6.92 -23.15
N GLN A 272 -2.48 -6.19 -22.39
CA GLN A 272 -2.18 -4.77 -22.67
C GLN A 272 -1.72 -4.50 -24.10
N LYS A 273 -0.99 -5.42 -24.75
CA LYS A 273 -0.53 -5.26 -26.13
C LYS A 273 -1.69 -5.23 -27.13
N GLU A 274 -2.70 -6.04 -26.90
CA GLU A 274 -3.91 -6.11 -27.73
C GLU A 274 -4.83 -4.93 -27.46
N ILE A 275 -4.91 -4.50 -26.18
CA ILE A 275 -5.73 -3.36 -25.74
C ILE A 275 -5.15 -2.05 -26.28
N LEU A 276 -3.89 -1.76 -25.99
CA LEU A 276 -3.26 -0.47 -26.31
C LEU A 276 -2.95 -0.31 -27.79
N GLN A 277 -2.71 -1.41 -28.51
CA GLN A 277 -2.28 -1.41 -29.93
C GLN A 277 -1.07 -0.48 -30.18
N SER A 278 -0.26 -0.28 -29.15
CA SER A 278 0.90 0.62 -29.14
C SER A 278 2.08 -0.11 -28.52
N ASP A 279 3.25 0.04 -29.13
CA ASP A 279 4.53 -0.43 -28.61
C ASP A 279 5.26 0.64 -27.78
N LYS A 280 4.75 1.88 -27.78
CA LYS A 280 5.35 3.03 -27.10
C LYS A 280 4.89 3.18 -25.64
N VAL A 281 3.69 2.69 -25.32
CA VAL A 281 3.04 2.88 -24.03
C VAL A 281 2.74 1.51 -23.41
N LEU A 282 2.93 1.41 -22.09
CA LEU A 282 2.60 0.24 -21.30
C LEU A 282 1.68 0.63 -20.14
N ILE A 283 0.99 -0.35 -19.59
CA ILE A 283 0.18 -0.15 -18.37
C ILE A 283 1.10 -0.29 -17.15
N SER A 284 0.98 0.65 -16.21
CA SER A 284 1.71 0.59 -14.94
C SER A 284 1.12 -0.48 -14.02
N ASP A 285 1.95 -1.04 -13.16
CA ASP A 285 1.53 -2.06 -12.19
C ASP A 285 0.72 -1.46 -11.02
N ASP A 286 0.79 -0.13 -10.88
CA ASP A 286 0.11 0.70 -9.86
C ASP A 286 -1.34 1.02 -10.24
N ILE A 287 -2.12 -0.01 -10.56
CA ILE A 287 -3.56 0.12 -10.79
C ILE A 287 -4.27 0.21 -9.43
N LEU A 288 -5.03 1.27 -9.21
CA LEU A 288 -5.67 1.56 -7.93
C LEU A 288 -7.16 1.21 -7.94
N ASN A 289 -7.61 0.54 -6.88
CA ASN A 289 -9.02 0.35 -6.57
C ASN A 289 -9.50 1.55 -5.72
N ILE A 290 -10.29 2.45 -6.30
CA ILE A 290 -10.69 3.71 -5.64
C ILE A 290 -11.89 3.47 -4.73
N SER A 291 -13.00 2.98 -5.31
CA SER A 291 -14.25 2.80 -4.57
C SER A 291 -15.25 1.96 -5.36
N ILE A 292 -16.10 1.26 -4.63
CA ILE A 292 -17.27 0.61 -5.21
C ILE A 292 -18.46 1.56 -5.08
N VAL A 293 -19.25 1.68 -6.13
CA VAL A 293 -20.41 2.57 -6.18
C VAL A 293 -21.60 1.80 -6.69
N ASP A 294 -22.76 2.02 -6.06
CA ASP A 294 -24.02 1.54 -6.62
C ASP A 294 -24.55 2.54 -7.66
N LYS A 295 -24.99 2.03 -8.81
CA LYS A 295 -25.66 2.80 -9.86
C LYS A 295 -27.15 2.45 -9.84
N PRO A 296 -27.99 3.23 -9.14
CA PRO A 296 -29.42 2.92 -8.93
C PRO A 296 -30.26 3.01 -10.21
N GLU A 297 -29.69 3.51 -11.32
CA GLU A 297 -30.39 3.57 -12.61
C GLU A 297 -30.41 2.20 -13.34
N ASN A 298 -29.70 1.18 -12.82
CA ASN A 298 -29.55 -0.11 -13.49
C ASN A 298 -29.80 -1.30 -12.55
N ASN A 299 -30.97 -1.32 -11.88
CA ASN A 299 -31.32 -2.28 -10.82
C ASN A 299 -31.36 -3.77 -11.24
N GLU A 300 -31.32 -4.04 -12.55
CA GLU A 300 -31.29 -5.40 -13.11
C GLU A 300 -29.87 -5.93 -13.34
N THR A 301 -28.84 -5.10 -13.18
CA THR A 301 -27.46 -5.57 -13.38
C THR A 301 -27.01 -6.52 -12.27
N LYS A 302 -26.41 -7.63 -12.67
CA LYS A 302 -25.77 -8.59 -11.78
C LYS A 302 -24.36 -8.22 -11.33
N TYR A 303 -23.86 -7.08 -11.79
CA TYR A 303 -22.51 -6.60 -11.56
C TYR A 303 -22.48 -5.37 -10.64
N TRP A 304 -21.43 -5.25 -9.86
CA TRP A 304 -21.08 -4.04 -9.13
C TRP A 304 -20.26 -3.12 -10.02
N THR A 305 -20.46 -1.80 -9.87
CA THR A 305 -19.53 -0.85 -10.48
C THR A 305 -18.40 -0.52 -9.52
N ASN A 306 -17.16 -0.74 -9.96
CA ASN A 306 -15.96 -0.37 -9.25
C ASN A 306 -15.22 0.75 -9.99
N LYS A 307 -14.88 1.82 -9.28
CA LYS A 307 -14.10 2.95 -9.77
C LYS A 307 -12.62 2.63 -9.60
N VAL A 308 -11.87 2.70 -10.69
CA VAL A 308 -10.44 2.39 -10.71
C VAL A 308 -9.64 3.52 -11.32
N GLU A 309 -8.37 3.62 -10.95
CA GLU A 309 -7.40 4.49 -11.60
C GLU A 309 -6.36 3.62 -12.31
N VAL A 310 -6.17 3.87 -13.59
CA VAL A 310 -5.14 3.22 -14.41
C VAL A 310 -4.09 4.27 -14.77
N SER A 311 -2.83 3.93 -14.53
CA SER A 311 -1.69 4.75 -14.94
C SER A 311 -0.93 4.07 -16.07
N LEU A 312 -0.44 4.86 -17.00
CA LEU A 312 0.40 4.45 -18.11
C LEU A 312 1.86 4.78 -17.80
N LYS A 313 2.78 3.97 -18.32
CA LYS A 313 4.24 4.18 -18.28
C LYS A 313 4.82 4.05 -19.70
N PRO A 314 5.89 4.78 -20.04
CA PRO A 314 6.49 4.64 -21.36
C PRO A 314 7.17 3.27 -21.50
N ALA A 315 7.15 2.72 -22.71
CA ALA A 315 7.94 1.55 -23.06
C ALA A 315 9.43 1.90 -23.17
N LYS A 316 10.30 0.88 -23.22
CA LYS A 316 11.75 1.05 -23.31
C LYS A 316 12.11 1.92 -24.52
N GLY A 317 12.83 3.02 -24.27
CA GLY A 317 13.27 3.97 -25.30
C GLY A 317 12.31 5.12 -25.61
N TYR A 318 11.19 5.22 -24.89
CA TYR A 318 10.25 6.32 -25.01
C TYR A 318 10.20 7.15 -23.71
N GLU A 319 9.78 8.41 -23.81
CA GLU A 319 9.48 9.25 -22.65
C GLU A 319 8.18 10.04 -22.84
N PHE A 320 7.46 10.33 -21.75
CA PHE A 320 6.34 11.26 -21.81
C PHE A 320 6.84 12.70 -21.87
N SER A 321 6.07 13.57 -22.53
CA SER A 321 6.34 15.00 -22.51
C SER A 321 6.22 15.56 -21.08
N GLN A 322 6.96 16.62 -20.76
CA GLN A 322 6.84 17.30 -19.46
C GLN A 322 5.42 17.84 -19.21
N GLU A 323 4.74 18.22 -20.28
CA GLU A 323 3.35 18.66 -20.24
C GLU A 323 2.40 17.51 -19.89
N ALA A 324 2.55 16.35 -20.53
CA ALA A 324 1.76 15.16 -20.23
C ALA A 324 1.92 14.69 -18.78
N ILE A 325 3.15 14.74 -18.24
CA ILE A 325 3.42 14.42 -16.82
C ILE A 325 2.75 15.45 -15.90
N LYS A 326 2.94 16.75 -16.17
CA LYS A 326 2.41 17.83 -15.33
C LYS A 326 0.88 17.83 -15.28
N ASN A 327 0.23 17.51 -16.39
CA ASN A 327 -1.23 17.50 -16.51
C ASN A 327 -1.84 16.10 -16.27
N GLU A 328 -1.03 15.11 -15.89
CA GLU A 328 -1.43 13.72 -15.63
C GLU A 328 -2.18 13.04 -16.79
N TYR A 329 -1.83 13.37 -18.04
CA TYR A 329 -2.43 12.75 -19.24
C TYR A 329 -2.13 11.26 -19.37
N ASN A 330 -1.18 10.74 -18.60
CA ASN A 330 -0.86 9.32 -18.53
C ASN A 330 -1.74 8.56 -17.51
N LYS A 331 -2.75 9.20 -16.91
CA LYS A 331 -3.65 8.56 -15.94
C LYS A 331 -5.10 8.71 -16.39
N THR A 332 -5.92 7.72 -16.07
CA THR A 332 -7.36 7.79 -16.29
C THR A 332 -8.12 7.13 -15.15
N LYS A 333 -9.31 7.68 -14.86
CA LYS A 333 -10.27 7.10 -13.92
C LYS A 333 -11.44 6.57 -14.73
N LEU A 334 -11.82 5.33 -14.46
CA LEU A 334 -12.88 4.66 -15.19
C LEU A 334 -13.68 3.73 -14.28
N ASP A 335 -14.87 3.38 -14.75
CA ASP A 335 -15.77 2.45 -14.09
C ASP A 335 -15.62 1.07 -14.73
N ILE A 336 -15.46 0.03 -13.90
CA ILE A 336 -15.49 -1.37 -14.33
C ILE A 336 -16.65 -2.10 -13.69
N ASP A 337 -17.18 -3.10 -14.39
CA ASP A 337 -18.23 -3.98 -13.86
C ASP A 337 -17.61 -5.28 -13.33
N VAL A 338 -17.79 -5.51 -12.03
CA VAL A 338 -17.25 -6.66 -11.30
C VAL A 338 -18.37 -7.53 -10.71
N LEU A 339 -18.29 -8.84 -10.87
CA LEU A 339 -19.30 -9.77 -10.35
C LEU A 339 -19.31 -9.77 -8.82
N LYS A 340 -18.12 -9.72 -8.20
CA LYS A 340 -17.94 -9.90 -6.75
C LYS A 340 -17.08 -8.78 -6.16
N ILE A 341 -17.43 -8.36 -4.94
CA ILE A 341 -16.64 -7.39 -4.16
C ILE A 341 -15.64 -8.13 -3.27
N GLN A 342 -14.34 -7.86 -3.40
CA GLN A 342 -13.33 -8.50 -2.54
C GLN A 342 -13.09 -7.78 -1.21
N SER A 343 -13.16 -6.45 -1.18
CA SER A 343 -12.87 -5.66 0.02
C SER A 343 -14.08 -5.56 0.96
N ASN A 344 -13.82 -5.26 2.23
CA ASN A 344 -14.82 -4.74 3.18
C ASN A 344 -16.08 -5.61 3.34
N ALA A 345 -15.93 -6.81 3.90
CA ALA A 345 -17.06 -7.70 4.17
C ALA A 345 -18.03 -7.13 5.22
N LEU A 346 -19.32 -7.38 5.04
CA LEU A 346 -20.34 -7.10 6.05
C LEU A 346 -20.25 -8.14 7.16
N LYS A 347 -20.06 -7.66 8.39
CA LYS A 347 -20.05 -8.53 9.56
C LYS A 347 -21.46 -9.06 9.83
N TRP A 348 -21.58 -10.37 9.96
CA TRP A 348 -22.85 -11.05 10.20
C TRP A 348 -22.69 -12.02 11.36
N HIS A 349 -23.35 -11.71 12.48
CA HIS A 349 -23.31 -12.59 13.65
C HIS A 349 -24.19 -13.82 13.43
N VAL A 350 -23.62 -14.98 13.72
CA VAL A 350 -24.32 -16.27 13.73
C VAL A 350 -24.56 -16.65 15.17
N LEU A 351 -25.81 -16.61 15.63
CA LEU A 351 -26.06 -16.94 17.03
C LEU A 351 -25.96 -18.45 17.24
N THR A 352 -25.30 -18.86 18.32
CA THR A 352 -25.19 -20.27 18.68
C THR A 352 -25.79 -20.52 20.06
N SER A 353 -26.73 -21.47 20.15
CA SER A 353 -27.32 -21.90 21.42
C SER A 353 -27.40 -23.42 21.46
N GLY A 354 -26.64 -24.03 22.38
CA GLY A 354 -26.39 -25.48 22.35
C GLY A 354 -25.76 -25.89 21.02
N ASN A 355 -26.39 -26.84 20.32
CA ASN A 355 -25.95 -27.31 18.99
C ASN A 355 -26.67 -26.62 17.82
N LYS A 356 -27.49 -25.59 18.08
CA LYS A 356 -28.24 -24.88 17.05
C LYS A 356 -27.51 -23.59 16.65
N LYS A 357 -27.53 -23.30 15.35
CA LYS A 357 -27.07 -22.05 14.76
C LYS A 357 -28.27 -21.28 14.20
N TYR A 358 -28.26 -19.96 14.37
CA TYR A 358 -29.27 -19.05 13.84
C TYR A 358 -28.55 -18.03 12.94
N ILE A 359 -28.78 -18.13 11.63
CA ILE A 359 -28.12 -17.32 10.61
C ILE A 359 -29.18 -16.42 9.99
N GLU A 360 -29.53 -15.36 10.72
CA GLU A 360 -30.62 -14.46 10.32
C GLU A 360 -30.04 -13.16 9.77
N PRO A 361 -30.53 -12.64 8.64
CA PRO A 361 -29.98 -11.43 8.01
C PRO A 361 -30.16 -10.18 8.89
N GLN A 362 -31.06 -10.22 9.88
CA GLN A 362 -31.22 -9.20 10.91
C GLN A 362 -30.00 -9.09 11.85
N PHE A 363 -29.05 -10.02 11.80
CA PHE A 363 -27.78 -9.95 12.54
C PHE A 363 -26.62 -9.40 11.70
N ILE A 364 -26.87 -8.94 10.48
CA ILE A 364 -25.90 -8.21 9.68
C ILE A 364 -25.69 -6.82 10.29
N GLN A 365 -24.44 -6.47 10.57
CA GLN A 365 -24.06 -5.18 11.15
C GLN A 365 -23.58 -4.20 10.08
N PHE A 366 -24.10 -2.97 10.13
CA PHE A 366 -23.63 -1.84 9.34
C PHE A 366 -22.70 -0.90 10.13
N ASN A 367 -22.03 -1.44 11.16
CA ASN A 367 -21.11 -0.71 12.02
C ASN A 367 -19.73 -0.53 11.37
N SER A 368 -19.58 0.46 10.48
CA SER A 368 -18.35 1.20 10.15
C SER A 368 -18.47 1.85 8.76
N ASN A 369 -17.54 2.74 8.40
CA ASN A 369 -17.37 3.23 7.02
C ASN A 369 -17.03 2.09 6.02
N ILE A 370 -16.78 0.88 6.53
CA ILE A 370 -16.45 -0.32 5.77
C ILE A 370 -17.77 -0.85 5.17
N ALA A 371 -17.73 -1.23 3.89
CA ALA A 371 -18.86 -1.81 3.15
C ALA A 371 -20.01 -0.84 2.81
N GLN A 372 -19.77 0.48 2.82
CA GLN A 372 -20.80 1.49 2.53
C GLN A 372 -21.56 1.22 1.21
N ALA A 373 -20.87 0.79 0.15
CA ALA A 373 -21.51 0.48 -1.13
C ALA A 373 -22.52 -0.68 -1.03
N GLN A 374 -22.20 -1.70 -0.23
CA GLN A 374 -23.09 -2.83 0.02
C GLN A 374 -24.31 -2.37 0.84
N LYS A 375 -24.10 -1.53 1.86
CA LYS A 375 -25.18 -0.91 2.63
C LYS A 375 -26.11 -0.08 1.73
N SER A 376 -25.55 0.82 0.91
CA SER A 376 -26.31 1.65 -0.02
C SER A 376 -27.15 0.80 -0.97
N TYR A 377 -26.56 -0.21 -1.61
CA TYR A 377 -27.30 -1.14 -2.46
C TYR A 377 -28.49 -1.78 -1.73
N LEU A 378 -28.27 -2.32 -0.53
CA LEU A 378 -29.32 -3.00 0.22
C LEU A 378 -30.48 -2.06 0.58
N PHE A 379 -30.21 -0.78 0.82
CA PHE A 379 -31.22 0.23 1.14
C PHE A 379 -31.90 0.79 -0.11
N ASP A 380 -31.14 1.15 -1.13
CA ASP A 380 -31.64 1.76 -2.37
C ASP A 380 -32.51 0.76 -3.16
N GLN A 381 -32.16 -0.52 -3.12
CA GLN A 381 -32.99 -1.60 -3.69
C GLN A 381 -34.14 -2.05 -2.79
N LYS A 382 -34.34 -1.39 -1.64
CA LYS A 382 -35.38 -1.75 -0.66
C LYS A 382 -35.34 -3.22 -0.26
N ILE A 383 -34.14 -3.79 -0.15
CA ILE A 383 -33.95 -5.16 0.32
C ILE A 383 -34.06 -5.19 1.84
N THR A 384 -33.53 -4.16 2.49
CA THR A 384 -33.72 -3.93 3.92
C THR A 384 -33.73 -2.44 4.20
N GLN A 385 -33.94 -2.09 5.46
CA GLN A 385 -33.94 -0.73 5.97
C GLN A 385 -33.34 -0.72 7.39
N GLU A 386 -33.18 0.49 7.95
CA GLU A 386 -32.87 0.65 9.36
C GLU A 386 -34.11 0.33 10.21
N TRP A 387 -33.89 -0.14 11.43
CA TRP A 387 -34.98 -0.34 12.40
C TRP A 387 -35.74 0.97 12.63
N SER A 388 -37.07 0.90 12.73
CA SER A 388 -37.97 2.05 12.96
C SER A 388 -37.60 2.89 14.18
N GLU A 389 -37.28 4.18 14.01
CA GLU A 389 -36.89 5.06 15.14
C GLU A 389 -37.92 5.08 16.29
N ASP A 390 -39.22 5.02 15.96
CA ASP A 390 -40.28 5.14 16.96
C ASP A 390 -40.50 3.86 17.80
N ASN A 391 -39.97 2.69 17.37
CA ASN A 391 -40.23 1.42 18.06
C ASN A 391 -39.13 0.34 17.89
N ILE A 392 -37.85 0.73 17.73
CA ILE A 392 -36.70 -0.18 17.49
C ILE A 392 -36.70 -1.35 18.47
N GLU A 393 -36.73 -1.07 19.78
CA GLU A 393 -36.57 -2.11 20.79
C GLU A 393 -37.72 -3.12 20.80
N ALA A 394 -38.95 -2.70 20.52
CA ALA A 394 -40.09 -3.63 20.51
C ALA A 394 -40.01 -4.57 19.30
N HIS A 395 -39.74 -4.06 18.10
CA HIS A 395 -39.61 -4.91 16.91
C HIS A 395 -38.42 -5.87 17.01
N GLN A 396 -37.31 -5.42 17.61
CA GLN A 396 -36.16 -6.29 17.88
C GLN A 396 -36.51 -7.36 18.92
N LYS A 397 -37.25 -7.02 19.97
CA LYS A 397 -37.75 -8.00 20.96
C LYS A 397 -38.67 -9.03 20.31
N ASP A 398 -39.66 -8.60 19.53
CA ASP A 398 -40.60 -9.48 18.82
C ASP A 398 -39.85 -10.45 17.89
N PHE A 399 -38.87 -9.94 17.14
CA PHE A 399 -38.01 -10.77 16.30
C PHE A 399 -37.22 -11.80 17.14
N VAL A 400 -36.53 -11.39 18.20
CA VAL A 400 -35.76 -12.30 19.06
C VAL A 400 -36.66 -13.33 19.74
N GLU A 401 -37.86 -12.94 20.16
CA GLU A 401 -38.87 -13.84 20.70
C GLU A 401 -39.28 -14.90 19.70
N SER A 402 -39.42 -14.54 18.42
CA SER A 402 -39.78 -15.47 17.34
C SER A 402 -38.73 -16.57 17.10
N LEU A 403 -37.45 -16.31 17.40
CA LEU A 403 -36.37 -17.30 17.28
C LEU A 403 -36.45 -18.41 18.34
N GLY A 404 -37.17 -18.17 19.44
CA GLY A 404 -37.34 -19.14 20.52
C GLY A 404 -36.04 -19.57 21.22
N ILE A 405 -35.00 -18.73 21.16
CA ILE A 405 -33.67 -19.01 21.76
C ILE A 405 -33.75 -18.96 23.29
N PHE A 406 -34.39 -17.93 23.83
CA PHE A 406 -34.52 -17.72 25.27
C PHE A 406 -35.78 -18.40 25.82
N THR A 407 -35.64 -19.15 26.90
CA THR A 407 -36.73 -19.91 27.54
C THR A 407 -36.71 -19.76 29.06
N GLY A 408 -37.79 -20.15 29.73
CA GLY A 408 -37.93 -20.10 31.20
C GLY A 408 -38.62 -18.84 31.72
N ASN A 409 -38.75 -18.74 33.04
CA ASN A 409 -39.46 -17.64 33.72
C ASN A 409 -38.74 -16.28 33.60
N ASP A 410 -37.45 -16.29 33.24
CA ASP A 410 -36.62 -15.09 33.06
C ASP A 410 -36.41 -14.75 31.57
N LYS A 411 -37.15 -15.38 30.66
CA LYS A 411 -37.06 -15.18 29.20
C LYS A 411 -37.09 -13.70 28.82
N ASP A 412 -38.12 -12.97 29.24
CA ASP A 412 -38.34 -11.59 28.80
C ASP A 412 -37.17 -10.67 29.21
N LYS A 413 -36.62 -10.92 30.41
CA LYS A 413 -35.44 -10.20 30.91
C LYS A 413 -34.19 -10.51 30.06
N LYS A 414 -33.95 -11.78 29.74
CA LYS A 414 -32.81 -12.18 28.87
C LYS A 414 -32.90 -11.57 27.49
N ILE A 415 -34.11 -11.52 26.92
CA ILE A 415 -34.35 -10.89 25.61
C ILE A 415 -34.07 -9.39 25.67
N GLU A 416 -34.56 -8.72 26.72
CA GLU A 416 -34.30 -7.30 26.91
C GLU A 416 -32.82 -6.97 27.06
N GLU A 417 -32.07 -7.80 27.79
CA GLU A 417 -30.61 -7.67 27.91
C GLU A 417 -29.90 -7.94 26.57
N PHE A 418 -30.36 -8.94 25.81
CA PHE A 418 -29.76 -9.32 24.53
C PHE A 418 -29.94 -8.26 23.44
N VAL A 419 -31.14 -7.70 23.29
CA VAL A 419 -31.43 -6.63 22.31
C VAL A 419 -30.58 -5.38 22.59
N LYS A 420 -30.21 -5.13 23.85
CA LYS A 420 -29.30 -4.03 24.24
C LYS A 420 -27.82 -4.36 24.07
N SER A 421 -27.48 -5.59 23.68
CA SER A 421 -26.09 -6.03 23.52
C SER A 421 -25.43 -5.49 22.25
N ALA A 422 -24.10 -5.59 22.18
CA ALA A 422 -23.33 -5.14 21.02
C ALA A 422 -23.64 -5.91 19.72
N VAL A 423 -24.23 -7.10 19.81
CA VAL A 423 -24.59 -7.94 18.65
C VAL A 423 -25.69 -7.32 17.82
N PHE A 424 -26.70 -6.73 18.47
CA PHE A 424 -27.83 -6.08 17.81
C PHE A 424 -27.57 -4.63 17.39
N LYS A 425 -26.46 -4.04 17.85
CA LYS A 425 -26.14 -2.64 17.56
C LYS A 425 -25.97 -2.42 16.05
N ASN A 426 -26.68 -1.43 15.51
CA ASN A 426 -26.66 -1.01 14.09
C ASN A 426 -26.82 -2.18 13.12
N THR A 427 -27.78 -3.03 13.44
CA THR A 427 -28.23 -4.13 12.59
C THR A 427 -29.37 -3.70 11.68
N THR A 428 -29.70 -4.58 10.74
CA THR A 428 -30.76 -4.41 9.73
C THR A 428 -32.09 -4.99 10.15
N SER A 429 -33.19 -4.44 9.60
CA SER A 429 -34.55 -4.95 9.83
C SER A 429 -35.12 -5.69 8.62
N PHE A 430 -34.33 -6.60 8.01
CA PHE A 430 -34.81 -7.45 6.90
C PHE A 430 -36.18 -8.06 7.23
N ASN A 431 -37.12 -8.06 6.30
CA ASN A 431 -38.50 -8.55 6.48
C ASN A 431 -39.36 -7.82 7.56
N PHE A 432 -38.80 -6.85 8.30
CA PHE A 432 -39.49 -6.05 9.31
C PHE A 432 -39.52 -4.58 8.85
N GLY A 433 -40.45 -4.30 7.93
CA GLY A 433 -40.71 -2.96 7.40
C GLY A 433 -41.64 -2.13 8.30
N THR A 434 -41.54 -0.81 8.20
CA THR A 434 -42.34 0.16 8.98
C THR A 434 -43.64 0.60 8.32
N ASP A 435 -43.73 0.47 7.01
CA ASP A 435 -44.88 0.89 6.23
C ASP A 435 -45.48 -0.33 5.52
N GLU A 436 -46.73 -0.66 5.83
CA GLU A 436 -47.54 -1.68 5.14
C GLU A 436 -47.68 -1.42 3.61
N THR A 437 -47.18 -0.28 3.12
CA THR A 437 -47.26 0.17 1.73
C THR A 437 -45.97 -0.05 0.92
N GLN A 438 -44.84 -0.40 1.56
CA GLN A 438 -43.59 -0.66 0.83
C GLN A 438 -43.36 -2.17 0.71
N GLU A 439 -43.47 -2.69 -0.52
CA GLU A 439 -43.06 -4.05 -0.84
C GLU A 439 -41.53 -4.16 -0.75
N LEU A 440 -41.02 -4.53 0.43
CA LEU A 440 -39.60 -4.88 0.62
C LEU A 440 -39.30 -6.22 -0.05
N PHE A 441 -38.05 -6.40 -0.51
CA PHE A 441 -37.58 -7.72 -0.92
C PHE A 441 -37.60 -8.66 0.29
N LYS A 442 -38.49 -9.66 0.27
CA LYS A 442 -38.63 -10.63 1.36
C LYS A 442 -37.50 -11.66 1.28
N VAL A 443 -36.65 -11.73 2.29
CA VAL A 443 -35.55 -12.71 2.38
C VAL A 443 -36.04 -13.94 3.13
N ASP A 444 -36.35 -15.00 2.41
CA ASP A 444 -36.83 -16.28 2.96
C ASP A 444 -35.72 -17.33 3.12
N GLU A 445 -34.63 -17.22 2.35
CA GLU A 445 -33.46 -18.09 2.42
C GLU A 445 -32.22 -17.35 1.89
N ILE A 446 -31.03 -17.85 2.22
CA ILE A 446 -29.74 -17.33 1.76
C ILE A 446 -28.90 -18.46 1.18
N LEU A 447 -28.24 -18.20 0.05
CA LEU A 447 -27.16 -19.02 -0.47
C LEU A 447 -25.81 -18.42 -0.11
N PHE A 448 -24.92 -19.25 0.42
CA PHE A 448 -23.55 -18.91 0.78
C PHE A 448 -22.58 -19.67 -0.13
N PHE A 449 -21.78 -18.92 -0.87
CA PHE A 449 -20.72 -19.43 -1.72
C PHE A 449 -19.38 -19.30 -1.00
N ASP A 450 -18.69 -20.43 -0.85
CA ASP A 450 -17.33 -20.45 -0.31
C ASP A 450 -16.39 -19.74 -1.29
N LYS A 451 -15.52 -18.87 -0.77
CA LYS A 451 -14.58 -18.11 -1.60
C LYS A 451 -13.53 -19.00 -2.25
N GLU A 452 -13.27 -20.17 -1.69
CA GLU A 452 -12.30 -21.14 -2.21
C GLU A 452 -12.97 -22.19 -3.11
N GLN A 453 -14.26 -22.03 -3.42
CA GLN A 453 -14.99 -22.99 -4.22
C GLN A 453 -14.51 -23.04 -5.68
N GLU A 454 -14.39 -24.24 -6.24
CA GLU A 454 -14.15 -24.41 -7.69
C GLU A 454 -15.29 -23.81 -8.52
N ASN A 455 -14.93 -23.15 -9.63
CA ASN A 455 -15.86 -22.50 -10.56
C ASN A 455 -16.79 -21.46 -9.91
N LEU A 456 -16.38 -20.87 -8.78
CA LEU A 456 -17.13 -19.87 -8.01
C LEU A 456 -17.84 -18.82 -8.88
N ASP A 457 -17.11 -18.22 -9.82
CA ASP A 457 -17.61 -17.13 -10.66
C ASP A 457 -18.75 -17.59 -11.57
N ALA A 458 -18.56 -18.72 -12.25
CA ALA A 458 -19.58 -19.29 -13.12
C ALA A 458 -20.82 -19.72 -12.32
N ASN A 459 -20.61 -20.29 -11.13
CA ASN A 459 -21.70 -20.73 -10.26
C ASN A 459 -22.56 -19.56 -9.81
N ILE A 460 -21.94 -18.48 -9.31
CA ILE A 460 -22.62 -17.24 -8.94
C ILE A 460 -23.34 -16.66 -10.17
N GLU A 461 -22.62 -16.48 -11.27
CA GLU A 461 -23.14 -15.80 -12.45
C GLU A 461 -24.39 -16.51 -13.03
N SER A 462 -24.46 -17.84 -12.90
CA SER A 462 -25.55 -18.68 -13.43
C SER A 462 -26.88 -18.57 -12.68
N ILE A 463 -26.90 -17.96 -11.49
CA ILE A 463 -28.11 -17.89 -10.65
C ILE A 463 -28.60 -16.47 -10.35
N LEU A 464 -27.74 -15.44 -10.46
CA LEU A 464 -28.13 -14.08 -10.10
C LEU A 464 -29.30 -13.59 -10.97
N GLY A 465 -30.40 -13.20 -10.32
CA GLY A 465 -31.64 -12.75 -10.96
C GLY A 465 -32.55 -13.85 -11.50
N GLU A 466 -32.15 -15.12 -11.42
CA GLU A 466 -32.94 -16.26 -11.88
C GLU A 466 -34.09 -16.59 -10.91
N THR A 467 -35.02 -17.43 -11.37
CA THR A 467 -36.07 -18.03 -10.54
C THR A 467 -36.05 -19.54 -10.71
N LYS A 468 -35.71 -20.27 -9.64
CA LYS A 468 -35.52 -21.73 -9.63
C LYS A 468 -35.92 -22.31 -8.28
N THR A 469 -36.05 -23.64 -8.20
CA THR A 469 -36.23 -24.31 -6.90
C THR A 469 -34.95 -24.25 -6.07
N LEU A 470 -35.07 -24.36 -4.74
CA LEU A 470 -33.90 -24.37 -3.86
C LEU A 470 -32.95 -25.55 -4.14
N GLU A 471 -33.52 -26.71 -4.47
CA GLU A 471 -32.76 -27.91 -4.84
C GLU A 471 -31.92 -27.68 -6.09
N GLU A 472 -32.53 -27.15 -7.17
CA GLU A 472 -31.80 -26.83 -8.40
C GLU A 472 -30.68 -25.81 -8.17
N LEU A 473 -30.93 -24.77 -7.36
CA LEU A 473 -29.93 -23.76 -7.04
C LEU A 473 -28.72 -24.36 -6.32
N VAL A 474 -28.96 -25.20 -5.31
CA VAL A 474 -27.89 -25.84 -4.52
C VAL A 474 -27.15 -26.88 -5.36
N GLU A 475 -27.85 -27.73 -6.12
CA GLU A 475 -27.22 -28.76 -6.94
C GLU A 475 -26.39 -28.18 -8.09
N SER A 476 -26.87 -27.10 -8.74
CA SER A 476 -26.14 -26.50 -9.86
C SER A 476 -24.93 -25.68 -9.42
N THR A 477 -24.94 -25.19 -8.19
CA THR A 477 -23.90 -24.27 -7.71
C THR A 477 -23.02 -24.81 -6.62
N GLY A 478 -23.40 -25.87 -5.90
CA GLY A 478 -22.70 -26.32 -4.69
C GLY A 478 -22.74 -25.34 -3.52
N ALA A 479 -23.58 -24.30 -3.57
CA ALA A 479 -23.71 -23.32 -2.50
C ALA A 479 -24.33 -23.93 -1.23
N PHE A 480 -24.00 -23.34 -0.09
CA PHE A 480 -24.60 -23.70 1.19
C PHE A 480 -25.86 -22.90 1.47
N THR A 481 -26.84 -23.51 2.12
CA THR A 481 -28.01 -22.84 2.69
C THR A 481 -27.74 -22.47 4.13
N SER A 482 -28.59 -21.61 4.72
CA SER A 482 -28.55 -21.30 6.16
C SER A 482 -28.60 -22.55 7.06
N SER A 483 -29.24 -23.63 6.59
CA SER A 483 -29.43 -24.87 7.34
C SER A 483 -28.29 -25.88 7.20
N ASN A 484 -27.50 -25.84 6.12
CA ASN A 484 -26.44 -26.82 5.86
C ASN A 484 -25.02 -26.28 6.03
N ILE A 485 -24.83 -24.96 6.08
CA ILE A 485 -23.52 -24.34 6.29
C ILE A 485 -22.93 -24.72 7.65
N GLN A 486 -21.69 -25.21 7.63
CA GLN A 486 -21.03 -25.69 8.86
C GLN A 486 -20.01 -24.69 9.41
N ASN A 487 -19.17 -24.11 8.54
CA ASN A 487 -18.11 -23.22 8.96
C ASN A 487 -18.61 -21.78 9.07
N THR A 488 -18.87 -21.33 10.30
CA THR A 488 -19.41 -19.98 10.57
C THR A 488 -18.51 -19.17 11.52
N GLN A 489 -17.33 -19.69 11.86
CA GLN A 489 -16.39 -19.03 12.76
C GLN A 489 -15.42 -18.16 11.96
N ALA A 490 -15.65 -16.84 11.95
CA ALA A 490 -14.78 -15.85 11.30
C ALA A 490 -14.45 -16.19 9.84
N THR A 491 -15.43 -16.70 9.10
CA THR A 491 -15.26 -17.17 7.72
C THR A 491 -16.04 -16.28 6.75
N SER A 492 -15.39 -15.89 5.65
CA SER A 492 -16.01 -15.02 4.64
C SER A 492 -16.67 -15.82 3.53
N TYR A 493 -17.84 -15.34 3.11
CA TYR A 493 -18.64 -15.93 2.03
C TYR A 493 -19.11 -14.84 1.06
N TYR A 494 -19.49 -15.25 -0.14
CA TYR A 494 -20.40 -14.47 -0.96
C TYR A 494 -21.82 -14.94 -0.68
N ALA A 495 -22.69 -14.03 -0.24
CA ALA A 495 -24.08 -14.31 0.08
C ALA A 495 -25.01 -13.79 -1.02
N VAL A 496 -26.07 -14.53 -1.29
CA VAL A 496 -27.14 -14.17 -2.23
C VAL A 496 -28.49 -14.40 -1.54
N PHE A 497 -29.38 -13.42 -1.58
CA PHE A 497 -30.67 -13.47 -0.90
C PHE A 497 -31.74 -14.07 -1.81
N LEU A 498 -32.64 -14.85 -1.23
CA LEU A 498 -33.72 -15.52 -1.94
C LEU A 498 -35.11 -15.12 -1.40
N THR A 499 -36.07 -14.91 -2.29
CA THR A 499 -37.49 -14.71 -1.95
C THR A 499 -38.30 -15.90 -2.44
N SER A 500 -39.10 -16.52 -1.56
CA SER A 500 -39.94 -17.66 -1.92
C SER A 500 -41.23 -17.23 -2.63
N TYR A 501 -41.67 -18.05 -3.58
CA TYR A 501 -42.97 -17.99 -4.23
C TYR A 501 -43.87 -19.14 -3.79
N SER A 502 -45.18 -19.00 -4.03
CA SER A 502 -46.19 -19.99 -3.62
C SER A 502 -46.10 -21.33 -4.35
N ASP A 503 -45.36 -21.39 -5.46
CA ASP A 503 -45.11 -22.58 -6.28
C ASP A 503 -43.86 -23.37 -5.83
N GLY A 504 -43.16 -22.92 -4.79
CA GLY A 504 -41.93 -23.55 -4.27
C GLY A 504 -40.64 -23.07 -4.95
N ASN A 505 -40.74 -22.13 -5.89
CA ASN A 505 -39.57 -21.48 -6.49
C ASN A 505 -39.06 -20.32 -5.63
N TYR A 506 -37.81 -19.94 -5.85
CA TYR A 506 -37.16 -18.80 -5.23
C TYR A 506 -36.68 -17.83 -6.29
N LYS A 507 -37.00 -16.54 -6.12
CA LYS A 507 -36.35 -15.45 -6.85
C LYS A 507 -35.02 -15.13 -6.19
N VAL A 508 -33.96 -15.15 -6.99
CA VAL A 508 -32.60 -14.84 -6.55
C VAL A 508 -32.35 -13.34 -6.65
N SER A 509 -31.72 -12.73 -5.64
CA SER A 509 -31.29 -11.33 -5.71
C SER A 509 -30.28 -11.13 -6.84
N ASN A 510 -30.28 -9.95 -7.45
CA ASN A 510 -29.45 -9.70 -8.63
C ASN A 510 -27.96 -9.60 -8.31
N ARG A 511 -27.54 -9.42 -7.06
CA ARG A 511 -26.11 -9.27 -6.71
C ARG A 511 -25.67 -10.15 -5.55
N THR A 512 -24.38 -10.44 -5.52
CA THR A 512 -23.71 -11.02 -4.36
C THR A 512 -23.31 -9.96 -3.36
N ILE A 513 -23.41 -10.28 -2.07
CA ILE A 513 -22.86 -9.50 -0.96
C ILE A 513 -21.64 -10.23 -0.39
N ASN A 514 -20.56 -9.52 -0.10
CA ASN A 514 -19.41 -10.05 0.62
C ASN A 514 -19.67 -9.96 2.13
N VAL A 515 -19.73 -11.12 2.81
CA VAL A 515 -20.07 -11.21 4.24
C VAL A 515 -18.99 -11.96 5.02
N LEU A 516 -18.87 -11.64 6.31
CA LEU A 516 -18.03 -12.34 7.29
C LEU A 516 -18.95 -12.90 8.36
N LEU A 517 -19.10 -14.23 8.40
CA LEU A 517 -19.85 -14.93 9.43
C LEU A 517 -18.99 -15.05 10.69
N GLU A 518 -19.59 -14.72 11.83
CA GLU A 518 -18.92 -14.78 13.13
C GLU A 518 -19.86 -15.35 14.18
N GLU A 519 -19.50 -16.50 14.77
CA GLU A 519 -20.34 -17.13 15.79
C GLU A 519 -20.39 -16.28 17.08
N PHE A 520 -21.59 -16.15 17.62
CA PHE A 520 -21.85 -15.47 18.87
C PHE A 520 -22.66 -16.39 19.80
N PRO A 521 -22.07 -16.89 20.90
CA PRO A 521 -22.76 -17.76 21.83
C PRO A 521 -23.79 -17.00 22.66
N VAL A 522 -25.01 -17.54 22.70
CA VAL A 522 -26.14 -17.02 23.46
C VAL A 522 -26.51 -18.04 24.53
N ASN A 523 -26.22 -17.70 25.79
CA ASN A 523 -26.44 -18.54 26.98
C ASN A 523 -27.72 -18.17 27.72
#